data_AF-A0A1J4LU71-F1
#
_entry.id   AF-A0A1J4LU71-F1
#
_cell.length_a   1.000
_cell.length_b   1.000
_cell.length_c   1.000
_cell.angle_alpha   90.00
_cell.angle_beta   90.00
_cell.angle_gamma   90.00
#
_symmetry.space_group_name_H-M   'P 1'
#
loop_
_entity.id
_entity.type
_entity.pdbx_description
1 polymer ?
#
loop_
_entity_poly.entity_id
_entity_poly.type
_entity_poly.pdbx_seq_one_letter_code
_entity_poly.pdbx_strand_id
1 'polypeptide(L)'
;MGLDELESFLRKKGAAELITEIGTGTATFNALVDAVAVSGSTVSSRLSEGVEREVFTVSHWPTEHGTEKRYELTILGRRVYDWAVQTEFERKIRELRRVRQERETTFEQLIGKINRDMEIRKMVTDSDPMQDQDINLPEGTSFVPKMPSEDELRKAKYERMEANLKPVEETEDTDEIGENSE
;
A
#
# COMPACT_ATOMS: atom_id res chain seq x y z
N MET A 1 32.87 -7.15 1.01
CA MET A 1 31.71 -7.32 0.10
C MET A 1 32.02 -6.74 -1.27
N GLY A 2 31.66 -7.44 -2.35
CA GLY A 2 31.76 -6.90 -3.73
C GLY A 2 30.60 -5.97 -4.08
N LEU A 3 30.79 -5.07 -5.06
CA LEU A 3 29.72 -4.16 -5.53
C LEU A 3 28.49 -4.93 -6.02
N ASP A 4 28.70 -6.01 -6.78
CA ASP A 4 27.64 -6.85 -7.33
C ASP A 4 26.78 -7.51 -6.24
N GLU A 5 27.40 -7.85 -5.11
CA GLU A 5 26.70 -8.45 -3.97
C GLU A 5 25.79 -7.41 -3.28
N LEU A 6 26.26 -6.18 -3.15
CA LEU A 6 25.48 -5.10 -2.54
C LEU A 6 24.32 -4.72 -3.46
N GLU A 7 24.58 -4.56 -4.75
CA GLU A 7 23.55 -4.27 -5.74
C GLU A 7 22.47 -5.36 -5.76
N SER A 8 22.89 -6.63 -5.80
CA SER A 8 22.02 -7.80 -5.71
C SER A 8 21.10 -7.73 -4.50
N PHE A 9 21.63 -7.35 -3.33
CA PHE A 9 20.85 -7.18 -2.11
C PHE A 9 19.85 -6.01 -2.22
N LEU A 10 20.31 -4.84 -2.67
CA LEU A 10 19.47 -3.64 -2.77
C LEU A 10 18.31 -3.80 -3.74
N ARG A 11 18.49 -4.58 -4.81
CA ARG A 11 17.44 -4.91 -5.77
C ARG A 11 16.33 -5.79 -5.18
N LYS A 12 16.57 -6.46 -4.04
CA LYS A 12 15.54 -7.28 -3.42
C LYS A 12 14.45 -6.40 -2.81
N LYS A 13 13.20 -6.80 -3.05
CA LYS A 13 12.03 -6.11 -2.49
C LYS A 13 12.18 -5.93 -0.98
N GLY A 14 11.94 -4.70 -0.52
CA GLY A 14 12.03 -4.29 0.88
C GLY A 14 13.45 -3.98 1.39
N ALA A 15 14.53 -4.35 0.68
CA ALA A 15 15.89 -4.12 1.17
C ALA A 15 16.23 -2.62 1.26
N ALA A 16 15.97 -1.88 0.18
CA ALA A 16 16.20 -0.43 0.16
C ALA A 16 15.26 0.32 1.12
N GLU A 17 14.02 -0.16 1.30
CA GLU A 17 13.07 0.38 2.29
C GLU A 17 13.56 0.22 3.74
N LEU A 18 14.16 -0.94 4.06
CA LEU A 18 14.76 -1.18 5.37
C LEU A 18 15.93 -0.24 5.63
N ILE A 19 16.79 0.01 4.63
CA ILE A 19 17.90 0.97 4.78
C ILE A 19 17.37 2.37 5.06
N THR A 20 16.33 2.81 4.34
CA THR A 20 15.73 4.13 4.61
C THR A 20 15.10 4.23 5.98
N GLU A 21 14.49 3.16 6.47
CA GLU A 21 13.87 3.15 7.79
C GLU A 21 14.90 3.20 8.91
N ILE A 22 15.88 2.29 8.84
CA ILE A 22 16.96 2.23 9.82
C ILE A 22 17.82 3.50 9.74
N GLY A 23 17.94 4.13 8.57
CA GLY A 23 18.73 5.36 8.41
C GLY A 23 18.29 6.55 9.26
N THR A 24 17.06 6.54 9.77
CA THR A 24 16.58 7.56 10.72
C THR A 24 17.09 7.37 12.16
N GLY A 25 17.69 6.21 12.49
CA GLY A 25 18.22 5.92 13.82
C GLY A 25 18.37 4.43 14.11
N THR A 26 17.90 3.99 15.27
CA THR A 26 17.85 2.56 15.61
C THR A 26 16.41 2.07 15.42
N ALA A 27 16.20 0.91 14.80
CA ALA A 27 14.87 0.36 14.59
C ALA A 27 14.69 -1.03 15.18
N THR A 28 13.48 -1.34 15.68
CA THR A 28 13.11 -2.67 16.17
C THR A 28 12.50 -3.50 15.03
N PHE A 29 12.47 -4.82 15.18
CA PHE A 29 11.85 -5.69 14.17
C PHE A 29 10.39 -5.30 13.88
N ASN A 30 9.60 -5.04 14.93
CA ASN A 30 8.18 -4.69 14.77
C ASN A 30 8.00 -3.38 13.99
N ALA A 31 8.78 -2.35 14.32
CA ALA A 31 8.75 -1.10 13.58
C ALA A 31 9.08 -1.31 12.09
N LEU A 32 10.05 -2.17 11.79
CA LEU A 32 10.45 -2.48 10.41
C LEU A 32 9.39 -3.28 9.64
N VAL A 33 8.65 -4.17 10.31
CA VAL A 33 7.54 -4.91 9.69
C VAL A 33 6.42 -3.97 9.28
N ASP A 34 6.06 -3.02 10.14
CA ASP A 34 5.00 -2.06 9.84
C ASP A 34 5.42 -1.04 8.77
N ALA A 35 6.71 -0.75 8.71
CA ALA A 35 7.30 0.21 7.78
C ALA A 35 7.43 -0.32 6.34
N VAL A 36 7.63 -1.61 6.12
CA VAL A 36 8.07 -2.14 4.82
C VAL A 36 6.96 -2.91 4.09
N ALA A 37 6.97 -2.83 2.76
CA ALA A 37 6.03 -3.47 1.84
C ALA A 37 6.12 -5.00 1.69
N VAL A 38 6.54 -5.72 2.72
CA VAL A 38 6.84 -7.15 2.65
C VAL A 38 6.40 -7.88 3.91
N SER A 39 6.25 -9.20 3.83
CA SER A 39 5.89 -10.01 5.00
C SER A 39 6.95 -9.93 6.09
N GLY A 40 6.57 -10.15 7.35
CA GLY A 40 7.52 -10.24 8.46
C GLY A 40 8.62 -11.30 8.26
N SER A 41 8.29 -12.43 7.62
CA SER A 41 9.28 -13.44 7.22
C SER A 41 10.29 -12.91 6.20
N THR A 42 9.84 -12.07 5.27
CA THR A 42 10.72 -11.40 4.29
C THR A 42 11.58 -10.35 4.98
N VAL A 43 11.02 -9.54 5.89
CA VAL A 43 11.79 -8.58 6.70
C VAL A 43 12.89 -9.31 7.47
N SER A 44 12.55 -10.40 8.15
CA SER A 44 13.52 -11.22 8.90
C SER A 44 14.64 -11.74 7.99
N SER A 45 14.29 -12.31 6.83
CA SER A 45 15.28 -12.77 5.84
C SER A 45 16.18 -11.65 5.34
N ARG A 46 15.64 -10.45 5.09
CA ARG A 46 16.41 -9.29 4.62
C ARG A 46 17.31 -8.70 5.70
N LEU A 47 16.88 -8.72 6.96
CA LEU A 47 17.69 -8.26 8.08
C LEU A 47 18.86 -9.21 8.33
N SER A 48 18.62 -10.52 8.35
CA SER A 48 19.70 -11.51 8.46
C SER A 48 20.69 -11.37 7.31
N GLU A 49 20.19 -11.31 6.07
CA GLU A 49 21.04 -11.12 4.90
C GLU A 49 21.80 -9.77 4.94
N GLY A 50 21.16 -8.68 5.37
CA GLY A 50 21.80 -7.38 5.48
C GLY A 50 22.86 -7.33 6.59
N VAL A 51 22.73 -8.13 7.65
CA VAL A 51 23.77 -8.32 8.69
C VAL A 51 24.95 -9.11 8.11
N GLU A 52 24.68 -10.23 7.41
CA GLU A 52 25.73 -11.03 6.74
C GLU A 52 26.52 -10.20 5.72
N ARG A 53 25.85 -9.24 5.08
CA ARG A 53 26.40 -8.34 4.07
C ARG A 53 26.99 -7.05 4.65
N GLU A 54 27.10 -6.94 5.97
CA GLU A 54 27.65 -5.77 6.67
C GLU A 54 26.93 -4.45 6.32
N VAL A 55 25.65 -4.50 5.97
CA VAL A 55 24.79 -3.32 5.77
C VAL A 55 24.15 -2.90 7.08
N PHE A 56 23.81 -3.87 7.92
CA PHE A 56 23.19 -3.68 9.22
C PHE A 56 24.05 -4.26 10.35
N THR A 57 23.95 -3.65 11.53
CA THR A 57 24.38 -4.25 12.79
C THR A 57 23.16 -4.53 13.65
N VAL A 58 23.25 -5.57 14.49
CA VAL A 58 22.21 -5.91 15.46
C VAL A 58 22.77 -5.77 16.88
N SER A 59 22.10 -4.97 17.70
CA SER A 59 22.35 -4.85 19.12
C SER A 59 21.18 -5.47 19.91
N HIS A 60 21.47 -5.96 21.12
CA HIS A 60 20.46 -6.54 22.00
C HIS A 60 20.36 -5.67 23.24
N TRP A 61 19.19 -5.05 23.43
CA TRP A 61 18.93 -4.13 24.53
C TRP A 61 18.11 -4.83 25.61
N PRO A 62 18.51 -4.75 26.89
CA PRO A 62 17.71 -5.25 28.00
C PRO A 62 16.39 -4.48 28.10
N THR A 63 15.31 -5.20 28.37
CA THR A 63 13.96 -4.67 28.60
C THR A 63 13.35 -5.37 29.83
N GLU A 64 12.24 -4.86 30.35
CA GLU A 64 11.56 -5.44 31.53
C GLU A 64 11.15 -6.91 31.33
N HIS A 65 10.93 -7.33 30.08
CA HIS A 65 10.46 -8.68 29.74
C HIS A 65 11.48 -9.50 28.91
N GLY A 66 12.75 -9.08 28.84
CA GLY A 66 13.79 -9.84 28.15
C GLY A 66 14.76 -8.95 27.38
N THR A 67 15.10 -9.35 26.16
CA THR A 67 15.98 -8.56 25.27
C THR A 67 15.26 -8.20 23.98
N GLU A 68 15.44 -6.95 23.54
CA GLU A 68 14.91 -6.46 22.28
C GLU A 68 16.04 -6.30 21.26
N LYS A 69 15.83 -6.83 20.06
CA LYS A 69 16.75 -6.63 18.93
C LYS A 69 16.56 -5.24 18.34
N ARG A 70 17.67 -4.51 18.21
CA ARG A 70 17.73 -3.23 17.52
C ARG A 70 18.70 -3.29 16.37
N TYR A 71 18.27 -2.75 15.24
CA TYR A 71 19.02 -2.71 14.00
C TYR A 71 19.51 -1.30 13.75
N GLU A 72 20.77 -1.20 13.33
CA GLU A 72 21.46 0.05 13.02
C GLU A 72 22.18 -0.08 11.68
N LEU A 73 22.40 1.04 10.99
CA LEU A 73 23.20 1.04 9.77
C LEU A 73 24.69 0.97 10.10
N THR A 74 25.42 0.15 9.36
CA THR A 74 26.89 0.25 9.33
C THR A 74 27.33 1.50 8.57
N ILE A 75 28.64 1.73 8.48
CA ILE A 75 29.21 2.78 7.62
C ILE A 75 28.76 2.60 6.16
N LEU A 76 28.74 1.36 5.67
CA LEU A 76 28.30 1.04 4.32
C LEU A 76 26.80 1.34 4.15
N GLY A 77 25.97 0.82 5.05
CA GLY A 77 24.52 1.08 5.04
C GLY A 77 24.21 2.57 5.10
N ARG A 78 24.95 3.32 5.93
CA ARG A 78 24.79 4.78 6.08
C ARG A 78 25.11 5.51 4.80
N ARG A 79 26.16 5.13 4.08
CA ARG A 79 26.49 5.73 2.78
C ARG A 79 25.38 5.51 1.75
N VAL A 80 24.79 4.31 1.73
CA VAL A 80 23.63 4.02 0.85
C VAL A 80 22.43 4.87 1.26
N TYR A 81 22.18 5.02 2.56
CA TYR A 81 21.11 5.88 3.06
C TYR A 81 21.33 7.35 2.67
N ASP A 82 22.55 7.88 2.79
CA ASP A 82 22.85 9.26 2.42
C ASP A 82 22.57 9.50 0.92
N TRP A 83 22.86 8.52 0.04
CA TRP A 83 22.47 8.58 -1.37
C TRP A 83 20.96 8.50 -1.57
N ALA A 84 20.25 7.68 -0.79
CA ALA A 84 18.79 7.60 -0.82
C ALA A 84 18.12 8.93 -0.42
N VAL A 85 18.73 9.68 0.51
CA VAL A 85 18.29 11.03 0.87
C VAL A 85 18.54 12.01 -0.28
N GLN A 86 19.73 11.99 -0.88
CA GLN A 86 20.10 12.88 -1.99
C GLN A 86 19.25 12.68 -3.25
N THR A 87 18.75 11.47 -3.48
CA THR A 87 17.97 11.10 -4.67
C THR A 87 16.45 11.20 -4.47
N GLU A 88 16.00 11.78 -3.36
CA GLU A 88 14.58 11.84 -2.94
C GLU A 88 13.93 10.45 -2.79
N PHE A 89 14.71 9.38 -2.81
CA PHE A 89 14.21 8.00 -2.70
C PHE A 89 13.54 7.78 -1.34
N GLU A 90 14.16 8.30 -0.28
CA GLU A 90 13.66 8.30 1.09
C GLU A 90 12.25 8.95 1.16
N ARG A 91 12.10 10.13 0.57
CA ARG A 91 10.83 10.84 0.52
C ARG A 91 9.75 10.04 -0.21
N LYS A 92 10.08 9.46 -1.37
CA LYS A 92 9.14 8.62 -2.14
C LYS A 92 8.66 7.41 -1.34
N ILE A 93 9.53 6.80 -0.52
CA ILE A 93 9.14 5.70 0.37
C ILE A 93 8.14 6.17 1.43
N ARG A 94 8.38 7.32 2.06
CA ARG A 94 7.44 7.89 3.03
C ARG A 94 6.07 8.18 2.40
N GLU A 95 6.06 8.77 1.22
CA GLU A 95 4.82 9.05 0.47
C GLU A 95 4.07 7.75 0.16
N LEU A 96 4.77 6.71 -0.31
CA LEU A 96 4.17 5.41 -0.62
C LEU A 96 3.56 4.76 0.62
N ARG A 97 4.20 4.89 1.80
CA ARG A 97 3.61 4.41 3.06
C ARG A 97 2.34 5.13 3.41
N ARG A 98 2.31 6.46 3.29
CA ARG A 98 1.12 7.26 3.57
C ARG A 98 -0.05 6.80 2.71
N VAL A 99 0.18 6.63 1.40
CA VAL A 99 -0.84 6.13 0.46
C VAL A 99 -1.31 4.72 0.83
N ARG A 100 -0.39 3.84 1.26
CA ARG A 100 -0.76 2.49 1.71
C ARG A 100 -1.64 2.52 2.96
N GLN A 101 -1.28 3.33 3.95
CA GLN A 101 -2.03 3.44 5.20
C GLN A 101 -3.44 4.01 4.95
N GLU A 102 -3.55 5.00 4.06
CA GLU A 102 -4.83 5.52 3.61
C GLU A 102 -5.67 4.43 2.94
N ARG A 103 -5.08 3.68 2.01
CA ARG A 103 -5.75 2.54 1.36
C ARG A 103 -6.24 1.52 2.38
N GLU A 104 -5.42 1.14 3.35
CA GLU A 104 -5.81 0.18 4.39
C GLU A 104 -6.99 0.70 5.22
N THR A 105 -6.94 1.97 5.61
CA THR A 105 -8.03 2.62 6.35
C THR A 105 -9.33 2.61 5.54
N THR A 106 -9.26 2.94 4.25
CA THR A 106 -10.45 2.90 3.38
C THR A 106 -10.99 1.48 3.19
N PHE A 107 -10.12 0.48 3.16
CA PHE A 107 -10.50 -0.92 3.06
C PHE A 107 -11.21 -1.40 4.33
N GLU A 108 -10.68 -1.10 5.51
CA GLU A 108 -11.34 -1.40 6.79
C GLU A 108 -12.73 -0.76 6.90
N GLN A 109 -12.87 0.49 6.43
CA GLN A 109 -14.18 1.13 6.36
C GLN A 109 -15.15 0.42 5.41
N LEU A 110 -14.67 -0.08 4.27
CA LEU A 110 -15.46 -0.86 3.33
C LEU A 110 -15.93 -2.18 3.96
N ILE A 111 -15.02 -2.92 4.60
CA ILE A 111 -15.35 -4.15 5.32
C ILE A 111 -16.38 -3.89 6.43
N GLY A 112 -16.20 -2.81 7.20
CA GLY A 112 -17.15 -2.41 8.23
C GLY A 112 -18.54 -2.03 7.69
N LYS A 113 -18.66 -1.55 6.45
CA LYS A 113 -19.96 -1.34 5.80
C LYS A 113 -20.58 -2.66 5.34
N ILE A 114 -19.79 -3.53 4.71
CA ILE A 114 -20.23 -4.86 4.26
C ILE A 114 -20.75 -5.69 5.44
N ASN A 115 -20.03 -5.71 6.55
CA ASN A 115 -20.44 -6.45 7.75
C ASN A 115 -21.76 -5.94 8.31
N ARG A 116 -21.96 -4.62 8.36
CA ARG A 116 -23.24 -4.02 8.78
C ARG A 116 -24.39 -4.39 7.84
N ASP A 117 -24.18 -4.32 6.53
CA ASP A 117 -25.20 -4.71 5.55
C ASP A 117 -25.55 -6.21 5.67
N MET A 118 -24.57 -7.06 5.93
CA MET A 118 -24.78 -8.49 6.20
C MET A 118 -25.57 -8.73 7.49
N GLU A 119 -25.26 -8.00 8.57
CA GLU A 119 -26.02 -8.08 9.83
C GLU A 119 -27.48 -7.65 9.64
N ILE A 120 -27.73 -6.56 8.90
CA ILE A 120 -29.09 -6.09 8.59
C ILE A 120 -29.85 -7.17 7.79
N ARG A 121 -29.23 -7.73 6.75
CA ARG A 121 -29.86 -8.81 5.96
C ARG A 121 -30.18 -10.04 6.81
N LYS A 122 -29.29 -10.39 7.74
CA LYS A 122 -29.52 -11.47 8.69
C LYS A 122 -30.70 -11.17 9.61
N MET A 123 -30.78 -9.97 10.19
CA MET A 123 -31.92 -9.57 11.04
C MET A 123 -33.25 -9.55 10.29
N VAL A 124 -33.25 -9.14 9.01
CA VAL A 124 -34.43 -9.19 8.13
C VAL A 124 -34.84 -10.63 7.83
N THR A 125 -33.89 -11.56 7.74
CA THR A 125 -34.16 -12.98 7.45
C THR A 125 -34.56 -13.77 8.70
N ASP A 126 -33.98 -13.42 9.86
CA ASP A 126 -34.30 -14.02 11.18
C ASP A 126 -35.61 -13.45 11.77
N SER A 127 -36.16 -12.40 11.17
CA SER A 127 -37.56 -12.00 11.34
C SER A 127 -38.43 -12.95 10.50
N ASP A 128 -38.74 -14.12 11.05
CA ASP A 128 -39.54 -15.20 10.44
C ASP A 128 -40.81 -14.69 9.74
N PRO A 129 -41.34 -15.38 8.70
CA PRO A 129 -42.37 -14.86 7.83
C PRO A 129 -43.63 -14.64 8.66
N MET A 130 -43.99 -13.37 8.84
CA MET A 130 -45.32 -13.02 9.28
C MET A 130 -46.29 -13.71 8.32
N GLN A 131 -46.98 -14.70 8.89
CA GLN A 131 -48.09 -15.46 8.34
C GLN A 131 -48.89 -14.63 7.36
N ASP A 132 -49.27 -15.23 6.24
CA ASP A 132 -50.31 -14.79 5.33
C ASP A 132 -51.51 -14.26 6.12
N GLN A 133 -51.52 -12.96 6.41
CA GLN A 133 -52.74 -12.24 6.69
C GLN A 133 -53.11 -11.63 5.36
N ASP A 134 -54.19 -12.17 4.79
CA ASP A 134 -54.90 -11.65 3.62
C ASP A 134 -55.31 -10.19 3.86
N ILE A 135 -54.37 -9.27 3.71
CA ILE A 135 -54.65 -7.84 3.65
C ILE A 135 -55.17 -7.59 2.23
N ASN A 136 -56.51 -7.56 2.10
CA ASN A 136 -57.19 -7.06 0.91
C ASN A 136 -56.82 -5.58 0.70
N LEU A 137 -55.79 -5.32 -0.11
CA LEU A 137 -55.44 -3.99 -0.59
C LEU A 137 -56.09 -3.75 -1.97
N PRO A 138 -56.79 -2.63 -2.18
CA PRO A 138 -57.40 -2.32 -3.46
C PRO A 138 -56.34 -2.12 -4.54
N GLU A 139 -56.59 -2.66 -5.73
CA GLU A 139 -55.71 -2.59 -6.88
C GLU A 139 -55.38 -1.15 -7.25
N GLY A 140 -54.08 -0.81 -7.17
CA GLY A 140 -53.52 0.30 -7.92
C GLY A 140 -52.94 1.44 -7.09
N THR A 141 -51.81 1.21 -6.41
CA THR A 141 -50.67 2.15 -6.40
C THR A 141 -49.43 1.43 -5.85
N SER A 142 -48.70 0.75 -6.74
CA SER A 142 -47.31 0.36 -6.48
C SER A 142 -46.40 1.41 -7.11
N PHE A 143 -45.91 2.35 -6.30
CA PHE A 143 -44.78 3.22 -6.69
C PHE A 143 -43.51 2.63 -6.08
N VAL A 144 -42.90 1.69 -6.80
CA VAL A 144 -41.50 1.32 -6.56
C VAL A 144 -40.64 2.32 -7.35
N PRO A 145 -39.85 3.19 -6.71
CA PRO A 145 -38.87 3.99 -7.43
C PRO A 145 -37.91 3.02 -8.13
N LYS A 146 -37.81 3.08 -9.46
CA LYS A 146 -36.81 2.31 -10.21
C LYS A 146 -35.44 2.75 -9.75
N MET A 147 -34.79 1.93 -8.91
CA MET A 147 -33.36 2.06 -8.69
C MET A 147 -32.64 1.83 -10.02
N PRO A 148 -31.65 2.65 -10.38
CA PRO A 148 -30.91 2.48 -11.61
C PRO A 148 -30.23 1.11 -11.63
N SER A 149 -30.24 0.46 -12.79
CA SER A 149 -29.70 -0.88 -12.94
C SER A 149 -28.17 -0.89 -12.74
N GLU A 150 -27.59 -2.04 -12.40
CA GLU A 150 -26.15 -2.19 -12.19
C GLU A 150 -25.32 -1.73 -13.40
N ASP A 151 -25.87 -1.86 -14.61
CA ASP A 151 -25.23 -1.43 -15.85
C ASP A 151 -25.26 0.10 -16.01
N GLU A 152 -26.33 0.78 -15.57
CA GLU A 152 -26.40 2.24 -15.54
C GLU A 152 -25.39 2.82 -14.54
N LEU A 153 -25.21 2.16 -13.39
CA LEU A 153 -24.21 2.54 -12.39
C LEU A 153 -22.78 2.32 -12.90
N ARG A 154 -22.52 1.21 -13.61
CA ARG A 154 -21.22 0.98 -14.26
C ARG A 154 -20.93 2.05 -15.31
N LYS A 155 -21.89 2.36 -16.18
CA LYS A 155 -21.72 3.34 -17.25
C LYS A 155 -21.43 4.74 -16.70
N ALA A 156 -22.17 5.17 -15.68
CA ALA A 156 -21.92 6.45 -15.01
C ALA A 156 -20.55 6.52 -14.34
N LYS A 157 -20.04 5.39 -13.82
CA LYS A 157 -18.68 5.31 -13.26
C LYS A 157 -17.60 5.48 -14.33
N TYR A 158 -17.77 4.84 -15.50
CA TYR A 158 -16.83 4.97 -16.62
C TYR A 158 -16.81 6.39 -17.19
N GLU A 159 -17.98 6.98 -17.41
CA GLU A 159 -18.11 8.34 -17.93
C GLU A 159 -17.47 9.38 -16.99
N ARG A 160 -17.57 9.16 -15.68
CA ARG A 160 -16.89 10.00 -14.67
C ARG A 160 -15.37 9.82 -14.65
N MET A 161 -14.85 8.66 -15.05
CA MET A 161 -13.40 8.45 -15.20
C MET A 161 -12.89 9.15 -16.46
N GLU A 162 -13.63 9.07 -17.57
CA GLU A 162 -13.28 9.76 -18.82
C GLU A 162 -13.30 11.29 -18.66
N ALA A 163 -14.31 11.83 -17.97
CA ALA A 163 -14.40 13.27 -17.72
C ALA A 163 -13.25 13.84 -16.85
N ASN A 164 -12.52 12.98 -16.11
CA ASN A 164 -11.39 13.39 -15.28
C ASN A 164 -10.02 13.20 -15.96
N LEU A 165 -10.00 12.74 -17.22
CA LEU A 165 -8.77 12.70 -18.01
C LEU A 165 -8.44 14.12 -18.49
N LYS A 166 -7.28 14.64 -18.08
CA LYS A 166 -6.69 15.83 -18.71
C LYS A 166 -6.09 15.42 -20.06
N PRO A 167 -6.25 16.22 -21.13
CA PRO A 167 -5.55 15.97 -22.38
C PRO A 167 -4.04 16.01 -22.11
N VAL A 168 -3.34 14.97 -22.55
CA VAL A 168 -1.88 14.98 -22.68
C VAL A 168 -1.61 15.82 -23.92
N GLU A 169 -1.03 17.01 -23.76
CA GLU A 169 -0.46 17.74 -24.89
C GLU A 169 0.70 16.90 -25.43
N GLU A 170 0.58 16.44 -26.67
CA GLU A 170 1.69 15.89 -27.44
C GLU A 170 2.71 17.00 -27.63
N THR A 171 3.80 16.98 -26.86
CA THR A 171 4.99 17.72 -27.23
C THR A 171 5.63 16.96 -28.39
N GLU A 172 5.33 17.41 -29.62
CA GLU A 172 6.18 17.18 -30.78
C GLU A 172 7.53 17.88 -30.54
N ASP A 173 8.45 17.22 -29.83
CA ASP A 173 9.86 17.57 -29.91
C ASP A 173 10.41 16.87 -31.17
N THR A 174 10.54 17.69 -32.21
CA THR A 174 11.14 17.39 -33.50
C THR A 174 12.54 16.83 -33.35
N ASP A 175 12.73 15.56 -33.69
CA ASP A 175 14.03 14.99 -34.05
C ASP A 175 14.46 15.57 -35.42
N GLU A 176 15.15 16.72 -35.42
CA GLU A 176 15.96 17.15 -36.57
C GLU A 176 17.25 16.32 -36.61
N ILE A 177 17.16 15.17 -37.26
CA ILE A 177 18.32 14.48 -37.84
C ILE A 177 18.63 15.19 -39.17
N GLY A 178 19.66 16.03 -39.17
CA GLY A 178 20.26 16.61 -40.39
C GLY A 178 21.68 16.10 -40.58
N GLU A 179 21.86 15.19 -41.53
CA GLU A 179 23.15 14.70 -42.01
C GLU A 179 24.00 15.80 -42.69
N ASN A 180 25.32 15.69 -42.53
CA ASN A 180 26.43 16.09 -43.42
C ASN A 180 26.45 17.47 -44.11
N SER A 181 27.56 18.21 -43.94
CA SER A 181 28.42 18.69 -45.05
C SER A 181 29.74 19.31 -44.53
N GLU A 182 30.85 18.85 -45.13
CA GLU A 182 32.23 19.40 -45.26
C GLU A 182 33.08 19.77 -44.02
#